data_AF-A0A7X4XUB2-F1
#
_entry.id   AF-A0A7X4XUB2-F1
#
_cell.length_a   1.000
_cell.length_b   1.000
_cell.length_c   1.000
_cell.angle_alpha   90.00
_cell.angle_beta   90.00
_cell.angle_gamma   90.00
#
_symmetry.space_group_name_H-M   'P 1'
#
loop_
_entity.id
_entity.type
_entity.pdbx_description
1 polymer ?
#
loop_
_entity_poly.entity_id
_entity_poly.type
_entity_poly.pdbx_seq_one_letter_code
_entity_poly.pdbx_strand_id
1 'polypeptide(L)'
;MFKNLSVKIKLSLLIGLLGILLVGIGAAGLYGMGKMVDGLKHVYQDRTIPIGQLGDIKARFLGNRIALAFAQLVPDEENIAMQVA
;
A
#
# COMPACT_ATOMS: atom_id res chain seq x y z
N MET A 1 25.80 -38.37 -23.21
CA MET A 1 25.11 -39.60 -22.73
C MET A 1 23.75 -39.87 -23.41
N PHE A 2 23.15 -38.94 -24.18
CA PHE A 2 21.80 -39.08 -24.76
C PHE A 2 21.74 -39.36 -26.28
N LYS A 3 22.77 -40.01 -26.83
CA LYS A 3 22.95 -40.11 -28.30
C LYS A 3 22.02 -41.15 -28.97
N ASN A 4 21.43 -42.06 -28.19
CA ASN A 4 20.65 -43.21 -28.70
C ASN A 4 19.13 -43.12 -28.41
N LEU A 5 18.63 -41.95 -28.00
CA LEU A 5 17.20 -41.77 -27.73
C LEU A 5 16.43 -41.53 -29.02
N SER A 6 15.34 -42.28 -29.20
CA SER A 6 14.32 -42.06 -30.23
C SER A 6 13.84 -40.59 -30.21
N VAL A 7 13.60 -40.03 -31.39
CA VAL A 7 13.08 -38.66 -31.56
C VAL A 7 11.79 -38.45 -30.76
N LYS A 8 10.95 -39.48 -30.63
CA LYS A 8 9.71 -39.46 -29.83
C LYS A 8 9.98 -39.17 -28.35
N ILE A 9 11.02 -39.78 -27.78
CA ILE A 9 11.36 -39.61 -26.37
C ILE A 9 11.97 -38.22 -26.13
N LYS A 10 12.79 -37.72 -27.05
CA LYS A 10 13.33 -36.35 -26.98
C LYS A 10 12.22 -35.30 -26.97
N LEU A 11 11.23 -35.46 -27.85
CA LEU A 11 10.09 -34.53 -27.95
C LEU A 11 9.20 -34.59 -26.70
N SER A 12 8.90 -35.79 -26.19
CA SER A 12 8.11 -35.96 -24.98
C SER A 12 8.82 -35.40 -23.73
N LEU A 13 10.13 -35.61 -23.60
CA LEU A 13 10.94 -35.03 -22.52
C LEU A 13 10.92 -33.49 -22.57
N LEU A 14 11.05 -32.91 -23.76
CA LEU A 14 11.02 -31.45 -23.95
C LEU A 14 9.66 -30.88 -23.54
N ILE A 15 8.56 -31.47 -24.01
CA ILE A 15 7.20 -31.03 -23.67
C ILE A 15 6.94 -31.18 -22.17
N GLY A 16 7.36 -32.29 -21.57
CA GLY A 16 7.24 -32.50 -20.12
C GLY A 16 8.01 -31.46 -19.32
N LEU A 17 9.25 -31.16 -19.71
CA LEU A 17 10.06 -30.12 -19.09
C LEU A 17 9.42 -28.74 -19.21
N LEU A 18 8.92 -28.39 -20.41
CA LEU A 18 8.22 -27.12 -20.63
C LEU A 18 6.94 -27.01 -19.79
N GLY A 19 6.18 -28.11 -19.64
CA GLY A 19 5.00 -28.16 -18.79
C GLY A 19 5.33 -27.92 -17.32
N ILE A 20 6.37 -28.59 -16.80
CA ILE A 20 6.85 -28.38 -15.43
C ILE A 20 7.28 -26.92 -15.22
N LEU A 21 7.99 -26.35 -16.19
CA LEU A 21 8.45 -24.97 -16.13
C LEU A 21 7.28 -23.98 -16.08
N LEU A 22 6.25 -24.22 -16.90
CA LEU A 22 5.01 -23.44 -16.93
C LEU A 22 4.28 -23.46 -15.58
N VAL A 23 4.12 -24.66 -14.99
CA VAL A 23 3.51 -24.81 -13.67
C VAL A 23 4.34 -24.10 -12.60
N GLY A 24 5.67 -24.22 -12.65
CA GLY A 24 6.58 -23.55 -11.73
C GLY A 24 6.46 -22.03 -11.78
N ILE A 25 6.47 -21.45 -12.98
CA ILE A 25 6.31 -20.01 -13.17
C ILE A 25 4.91 -19.55 -12.72
N GLY A 26 3.85 -20.29 -13.07
CA GLY A 26 2.49 -19.98 -12.66
C GLY A 26 2.33 -19.96 -11.13
N ALA A 27 2.87 -20.97 -10.44
CA ALA A 27 2.86 -21.05 -8.98
C ALA A 27 3.65 -19.90 -8.33
N ALA A 28 4.83 -19.59 -8.85
CA ALA A 28 5.65 -18.46 -8.38
C ALA A 28 4.94 -17.12 -8.58
N GLY A 29 4.27 -16.92 -9.72
CA GLY A 29 3.48 -15.73 -10.01
C GLY A 29 2.30 -15.56 -9.05
N LEU A 30 1.54 -16.61 -8.81
CA LEU A 30 0.43 -16.62 -7.84
C LEU A 30 0.92 -16.30 -6.42
N TYR A 31 2.02 -16.91 -5.99
CA TYR A 31 2.63 -16.63 -4.69
C TYR A 31 3.10 -15.16 -4.57
N GLY A 32 3.74 -14.63 -5.61
CA GLY A 32 4.16 -13.23 -5.66
C GLY A 32 3.00 -12.25 -5.61
N MET A 33 1.90 -12.55 -6.31
CA MET A 33 0.68 -11.73 -6.28
C MET A 33 0.06 -11.68 -4.88
N GLY A 34 0.02 -12.80 -4.15
CA GLY A 34 -0.46 -12.82 -2.76
C GLY A 34 0.33 -11.87 -1.86
N LYS A 35 1.67 -11.93 -1.94
CA LYS A 35 2.57 -11.03 -1.20
C LYS A 35 2.35 -9.55 -1.54
N MET A 36 2.09 -9.24 -2.81
CA MET A 36 1.83 -7.88 -3.26
C MET A 36 0.55 -7.32 -2.66
N VAL A 37 -0.54 -8.10 -2.60
CA VAL A 37 -1.81 -7.66 -2.00
C VAL A 37 -1.63 -7.33 -0.52
N ASP A 38 -0.94 -8.19 0.23
CA ASP A 38 -0.66 -7.94 1.65
C ASP A 38 0.20 -6.68 1.84
N GLY A 39 1.21 -6.49 0.98
CA GLY A 39 2.05 -5.29 1.00
C GLY A 39 1.25 -4.01 0.73
N LEU A 40 0.34 -4.04 -0.25
CA LEU A 40 -0.54 -2.90 -0.55
C LEU A 40 -1.49 -2.62 0.62
N LYS A 41 -2.04 -3.66 1.26
CA LYS A 41 -2.89 -3.52 2.43
C LYS A 41 -2.15 -2.82 3.58
N HIS A 42 -0.91 -3.22 3.84
CA HIS A 42 -0.07 -2.54 4.83
C HIS A 42 0.17 -1.08 4.48
N VAL A 43 0.51 -0.74 3.23
CA VAL A 43 0.69 0.66 2.82
C VAL A 43 -0.59 1.48 3.04
N TYR A 44 -1.75 0.92 2.72
CA TYR A 44 -3.02 1.59 2.94
C TYR A 44 -3.29 1.83 4.43
N GLN A 45 -3.18 0.77 5.24
CA GLN A 45 -3.50 0.81 6.68
C GLN A 45 -2.48 1.65 7.47
N ASP A 46 -1.20 1.48 7.17
CA ASP A 46 -0.11 2.06 7.98
C ASP A 46 0.32 3.44 7.48
N ARG A 47 -0.06 3.85 6.26
CA ARG A 47 0.34 5.14 5.68
C ARG A 47 -0.82 5.97 5.16
N THR A 48 -1.69 5.41 4.32
CA THR A 48 -2.77 6.20 3.70
C THR A 48 -3.80 6.69 4.71
N ILE A 49 -4.26 5.81 5.62
CA ILE A 49 -5.20 6.20 6.67
C ILE A 49 -4.58 7.24 7.63
N PRO A 50 -3.38 7.02 8.20
CA PRO A 50 -2.74 8.01 9.06
C PRO A 50 -2.48 9.36 8.38
N ILE A 51 -2.16 9.39 7.08
CA ILE A 51 -1.99 10.65 6.34
C ILE A 51 -3.28 11.48 6.36
N GLY A 52 -4.45 10.85 6.18
CA GLY A 52 -5.73 11.53 6.27
C GLY A 52 -5.96 12.10 7.68
N GLN A 53 -5.73 11.28 8.70
CA GLN A 53 -5.87 11.70 10.11
C GLN A 53 -4.93 12.85 10.47
N LEU A 54 -3.67 12.80 10.03
CA LEU A 54 -2.70 13.88 10.21
C LEU A 54 -3.13 15.17 9.49
N GLY A 55 -3.78 15.04 8.33
CA GLY A 55 -4.40 16.16 7.63
C GLY A 55 -5.46 16.87 8.48
N ASP A 56 -6.38 16.10 9.06
CA ASP A 56 -7.44 16.63 9.94
C ASP A 56 -6.87 17.29 11.19
N ILE A 57 -5.88 16.65 11.83
CA ILE A 57 -5.18 17.21 12.98
C ILE A 57 -4.52 18.53 12.60
N LYS A 58 -3.84 18.58 11.44
CA LYS A 58 -3.18 19.80 10.96
C LYS A 58 -4.19 20.93 10.70
N ALA A 59 -5.35 20.61 10.13
CA ALA A 59 -6.41 21.58 9.89
C ALA A 59 -6.94 22.17 11.21
N ARG A 60 -7.24 21.30 12.20
CA ARG A 60 -7.66 21.72 13.54
C ARG A 60 -6.58 22.53 14.26
N PHE A 61 -5.33 22.11 14.15
CA PHE A 61 -4.20 22.82 14.74
C PHE A 61 -4.04 24.22 14.14
N LEU A 62 -4.25 24.37 12.84
CA LEU A 62 -4.22 25.68 12.20
C LEU A 62 -5.39 26.56 12.69
N GLY A 63 -6.60 26.00 12.82
CA GLY A 63 -7.74 26.69 13.42
C GLY A 63 -7.45 27.19 14.83
N ASN A 64 -6.92 26.33 15.69
CA ASN A 64 -6.52 26.70 17.05
C ASN A 64 -5.46 27.82 17.06
N ARG A 65 -4.48 27.78 16.15
CA ARG A 65 -3.47 28.84 16.05
C ARG A 65 -4.07 30.19 15.64
N ILE A 66 -5.02 30.18 14.72
CA ILE A 66 -5.73 31.39 14.32
C ILE A 66 -6.54 31.93 15.49
N ALA A 67 -7.25 31.06 16.22
CA ALA A 67 -8.00 31.45 17.40
C ALA A 67 -7.12 32.11 18.48
N LEU A 68 -5.99 31.47 18.81
CA LEU A 68 -5.04 32.04 19.78
C LEU A 68 -4.49 33.40 19.32
N ALA A 69 -4.23 33.58 18.02
CA ALA A 69 -3.77 34.85 17.49
C ALA A 69 -4.83 35.97 17.62
N PHE A 70 -6.10 35.67 17.35
CA PHE A 70 -7.18 36.64 17.53
C PHE A 70 -7.41 37.00 19.00
N ALA A 71 -7.38 36.02 19.92
CA ALA A 71 -7.49 36.28 21.35
C ALA A 71 -6.36 37.19 21.88
N GLN A 72 -5.16 37.13 21.28
CA GLN A 72 -4.05 38.02 21.60
C GLN A 72 -4.19 39.43 21.01
N LEU A 73 -4.75 39.56 19.81
CA LEU A 73 -4.90 40.84 19.13
C LEU A 73 -6.12 41.63 19.61
N VAL A 74 -7.20 40.94 19.95
CA VAL A 74 -8.45 41.54 20.43
C VAL A 74 -8.94 40.76 21.68
N PRO A 75 -8.44 41.13 22.87
CA PRO A 75 -8.78 40.46 24.12
C PRO A 75 -10.15 40.92 24.63
N ASP A 76 -11.20 40.53 23.91
CA ASP A 76 -12.61 40.76 24.27
C ASP A 76 -13.29 39.41 24.60
N GLU A 77 -14.10 39.36 25.65
CA GLU A 77 -14.79 38.14 26.11
C GLU A 77 -15.70 37.54 25.02
N GLU A 78 -16.33 38.39 24.20
CA GLU A 78 -17.21 37.96 23.10
C GLU A 78 -16.41 37.26 21.99
N ASN A 79 -15.23 37.77 21.67
CA ASN A 79 -14.34 37.19 20.66
C ASN A 79 -13.73 35.85 21.11
N ILE A 80 -13.45 35.71 22.41
CA ILE A 80 -12.95 34.46 22.98
C ILE A 80 -14.05 33.38 22.96
N ALA A 81 -15.30 33.73 23.27
CA ALA A 81 -16.42 32.80 23.24
C ALA A 81 -16.72 32.28 21.81
N MET A 82 -16.63 33.13 20.79
CA MET A 82 -16.87 32.74 19.39
C MET A 82 -15.83 31.77 18.81
N GLN A 83 -14.62 31.73 19.36
CA GLN A 83 -13.51 30.93 18.82
C GLN A 83 -13.32 29.58 19.53
N VAL A 84 -13.99 29.38 20.66
CA VAL A 84 -13.94 28.14 21.47
C VAL A 84 -15.17 27.26 21.23
N ALA A 85 -16.24 27.80 20.64
CA ALA A 85 -17.44 27.08 20.21
C ALA A 85 -17.21 26.27 18.93
#